data_AF-A0A9W4R336-F1
#
_entry.id   AF-A0A9W4R336-F1
#
_cell.length_a   1.000
_cell.length_b   1.000
_cell.length_c   1.000
_cell.angle_alpha   90.00
_cell.angle_beta   90.00
_cell.angle_gamma   90.00
#
_symmetry.space_group_name_H-M   'P 1'
#
loop_
_entity.id
_entity.type
_entity.pdbx_description
1 polymer ?
#
loop_
_entity_poly.entity_id
_entity_poly.type
_entity_poly.pdbx_seq_one_letter_code
_entity_poly.pdbx_strand_id
1 'polypeptide(L)' 'MFSNLIKPKQAQNSKLSDFVLDSSSSEKKRVYNQVIERAISSQVQVVNKAPVGQR' A
#
# COMPACT_ATOMS: atom_id res chain seq x y z
N MET A 1 -42.04 -23.51 -1.30
CA MET A 1 -41.22 -22.94 -2.39
C MET A 1 -40.41 -21.79 -1.80
N PHE A 2 -39.14 -21.99 -1.48
CA PHE A 2 -38.27 -20.94 -0.92
C PHE A 2 -37.25 -20.51 -1.97
N SER A 3 -37.73 -19.81 -2.98
CA SER A 3 -36.87 -19.12 -3.93
C SER A 3 -36.74 -17.69 -3.43
N ASN A 4 -35.65 -17.41 -2.73
CA ASN A 4 -34.99 -16.10 -2.68
C ASN A 4 -33.66 -16.28 -1.93
N LEU A 5 -32.75 -17.08 -2.53
CA LEU A 5 -31.33 -17.01 -2.21
C LEU A 5 -30.86 -15.63 -2.68
N ILE A 6 -30.89 -14.66 -1.75
CA ILE A 6 -30.23 -13.38 -1.91
C ILE A 6 -28.76 -13.69 -2.16
N LYS A 7 -28.30 -13.57 -3.42
CA LYS A 7 -26.87 -13.69 -3.73
C LYS A 7 -26.13 -12.71 -2.82
N PRO A 8 -25.15 -13.13 -2.01
CA PRO A 8 -24.37 -12.19 -1.24
C PRO A 8 -23.76 -11.20 -2.24
N LYS A 9 -24.02 -9.91 -2.01
CA LYS A 9 -23.43 -8.81 -2.75
C LYS A 9 -21.93 -9.07 -2.72
N GLN A 10 -21.30 -9.32 -3.88
CA GLN A 10 -19.86 -9.57 -3.93
C GLN A 10 -19.19 -8.46 -3.14
N ALA A 11 -18.53 -8.82 -2.04
CA ALA A 11 -17.74 -7.88 -1.28
C ALA A 11 -16.70 -7.35 -2.25
N GLN A 12 -16.90 -6.13 -2.74
CA GLN A 12 -15.89 -5.46 -3.53
C GLN A 12 -14.71 -5.27 -2.60
N ASN A 13 -13.66 -6.03 -2.86
CA ASN A 13 -12.41 -5.93 -2.17
C ASN A 13 -11.90 -4.49 -2.28
N SER A 14 -11.18 -4.04 -1.25
CA SER A 14 -10.55 -2.73 -1.31
C SER A 14 -9.47 -2.71 -2.40
N LYS A 15 -9.18 -1.55 -2.99
CA LYS A 15 -8.09 -1.40 -3.97
C LYS A 15 -6.74 -1.92 -3.45
N LEU A 16 -6.50 -1.83 -2.13
CA LEU A 16 -5.30 -2.39 -1.51
C LEU A 16 -5.35 -3.91 -1.47
N SER A 17 -6.50 -4.49 -1.11
CA SER A 17 -6.72 -5.94 -1.13
C SER A 17 -6.52 -6.49 -2.54
N ASP A 18 -7.10 -5.85 -3.55
CA ASP A 18 -6.92 -6.23 -4.97
C ASP A 18 -5.47 -6.12 -5.40
N PHE A 19 -4.77 -5.06 -4.99
CA PHE A 19 -3.34 -4.92 -5.27
C PHE A 19 -2.52 -6.05 -4.62
N VAL A 20 -2.77 -6.39 -3.35
CA VAL A 20 -2.03 -7.45 -2.65
C VAL A 20 -2.28 -8.81 -3.30
N LEU A 21 -3.53 -9.10 -3.65
CA LEU A 21 -3.96 -10.40 -4.18
C LEU A 21 -3.58 -10.59 -5.65
N ASP A 22 -3.84 -9.60 -6.50
CA ASP A 22 -3.89 -9.80 -7.97
C ASP A 22 -2.82 -9.03 -8.76
N SER A 23 -2.02 -8.16 -8.13
CA SER A 23 -0.98 -7.44 -8.89
C SER A 23 0.16 -8.35 -9.35
N SER A 24 0.66 -8.09 -10.56
CA SER A 24 1.79 -8.82 -11.13
C SER A 24 3.07 -8.58 -10.30
N SER A 25 4.03 -9.50 -10.40
CA SER A 25 5.33 -9.36 -9.73
C SER A 25 6.06 -8.07 -10.12
N SER A 26 5.97 -7.66 -11.40
CA SER A 26 6.56 -6.40 -11.88
C SER A 26 5.90 -5.16 -11.28
N GLU A 27 4.57 -5.17 -11.14
CA GLU A 27 3.82 -4.08 -10.53
C GLU A 27 4.09 -3.98 -9.03
N LYS A 28 4.13 -5.13 -8.32
CA LYS A 28 4.56 -5.19 -6.90
C LYS A 28 5.95 -4.61 -6.72
N LYS A 29 6.90 -5.03 -7.55
CA LYS A 29 8.29 -4.54 -7.51
C LYS A 29 8.35 -3.03 -7.75
N ARG A 30 7.62 -2.51 -8.73
CA ARG A 30 7.56 -1.07 -9.02
C ARG A 30 7.04 -0.28 -7.82
N VAL A 31 5.91 -0.70 -7.24
CA VAL A 31 5.29 -0.02 -6.10
C VAL A 31 6.19 -0.09 -4.87
N TYR A 32 6.77 -1.25 -4.55
CA TYR A 32 7.69 -1.36 -3.42
C TYR A 32 8.94 -0.49 -3.57
N ASN A 33 9.53 -0.44 -4.77
CA ASN A 33 10.66 0.46 -5.02
C ASN A 33 10.30 1.92 -4.75
N GLN A 34 9.15 2.38 -5.25
CA GLN A 34 8.67 3.75 -5.00
C GLN A 34 8.46 4.03 -3.51
N VAL A 35 7.89 3.08 -2.76
CA VAL A 35 7.68 3.22 -1.31
C VAL A 35 9.02 3.33 -0.57
N ILE A 36 9.99 2.48 -0.91
CA ILE A 36 11.32 2.50 -0.30
C ILE A 36 12.04 3.82 -0.59
N GLU A 37 12.05 4.27 -1.84
CA GLU A 37 12.66 5.56 -2.23
C GLU A 37 12.05 6.74 -1.47
N ARG A 38 10.71 6.75 -1.32
CA ARG A 38 10.02 7.78 -0.55
C ARG A 38 10.35 7.72 0.93
N ALA A 39 10.42 6.52 1.51
CA ALA A 39 10.78 6.33 2.90
C ALA A 39 12.21 6.83 3.19
N ILE A 40 13.16 6.48 2.31
CA ILE A 40 14.54 6.99 2.38
C ILE A 40 14.56 8.50 2.27
N SER A 41 13.86 9.07 1.28
CA SER A 41 13.80 10.52 1.08
C SER A 41 13.23 11.24 2.31
N SER A 42 12.16 10.69 2.89
CA SER A 42 11.55 11.20 4.11
C SER A 42 12.52 11.15 5.29
N GLN A 43 13.21 10.01 5.47
CA GLN A 43 14.20 9.84 6.54
C GLN A 43 15.35 10.84 6.41
N VAL A 44 15.88 11.03 5.20
CA VAL A 44 16.93 12.01 4.91
C VAL A 44 16.45 13.43 5.22
N GLN A 45 15.21 13.78 4.89
CA GLN A 45 14.66 15.09 5.25
C GLN A 45 14.58 15.30 6.76
N VAL A 46 14.18 14.28 7.52
CA VAL A 46 14.14 14.37 8.99
C VAL A 46 15.54 14.56 9.55
N VAL A 47 16.53 13.78 9.08
CA VAL A 47 17.93 13.89 9.52
C VAL A 47 18.50 15.27 9.18
N ASN A 48 18.26 15.77 7.97
CA ASN A 48 18.79 17.08 7.54
C ASN A 48 18.11 18.27 8.24
N LYS A 49 16.87 18.09 8.69
CA LYS A 49 16.12 19.09 9.47
C LYS A 49 16.38 18.97 10.97
N ALA A 50 16.99 17.88 11.43
CA ALA A 50 17.39 17.75 12.82
C ALA A 50 18.53 18.74 13.10
N PRO A 51 18.40 19.62 14.10
CA PRO A 51 19.43 20.59 14.43
C PRO A 51 20.73 19.84 14.77
N VAL A 52 21.82 20.23 14.11
CA VAL A 52 23.19 19.78 14.41
C VAL A 52 23.59 20.39 15.78
N GLY A 53 23.06 19.86 16.89
CA GLY A 53 23.27 20.51 18.19
C GLY A 53 22.51 19.99 19.40
N GLN A 54 22.14 18.71 19.45
CA GLN A 54 21.76 18.06 20.71
C GLN A 54 22.65 16.82 20.95
N ARG A 55 23.93 17.09 21.22
CA ARG A 55 24.85 16.18 21.91
C ARG A 55 25.69 17.00 22.87
#